data_AF-A0A2S6HDN9-F1
#
_entry.id   AF-A0A2S6HDN9-F1
#
_cell.length_a   1.000
_cell.length_b   1.000
_cell.length_c   1.000
_cell.angle_alpha   90.00
_cell.angle_beta   90.00
_cell.angle_gamma   90.00
#
_symmetry.space_group_name_H-M   'P 1'
#
loop_
_entity.id
_entity.type
_entity.pdbx_description
1 polymer ?
#
loop_
_entity_poly.entity_id
_entity_poly.type
_entity_poly.pdbx_seq_one_letter_code
_entity_poly.pdbx_strand_id
1 'polypeptide(L)'
;MRQAVNLSGQAKSLIALAEETLECYLSNEISFEKLHVKLTDKFKKIDEIYRMGINIGLSPYECKDISTKFQSLIAHAHNVYLPFSDIGKGFEKEQTVFNIKSQTKRYHEALAGFEYELKKIQ
;
A
#
# COMPACT_ATOMS: atom_id res chain seq x y z
N MET A 1 18.74 0.20 -4.29
CA MET A 1 17.69 -0.41 -5.15
C MET A 1 17.19 -1.79 -4.73
N ARG A 2 18.04 -2.77 -4.41
CA ARG A 2 17.58 -4.13 -4.01
C ARG A 2 16.52 -4.13 -2.89
N GLN A 3 16.71 -3.28 -1.89
CA GLN A 3 15.76 -3.12 -0.78
C GLN A 3 14.42 -2.53 -1.23
N ALA A 4 14.41 -1.55 -2.15
CA ALA A 4 13.18 -0.97 -2.69
C ALA A 4 12.35 -2.02 -3.43
N VAL A 5 12.99 -2.84 -4.26
CA VAL A 5 12.34 -3.95 -4.99
C VAL A 5 11.79 -5.01 -4.03
N ASN A 6 12.52 -5.32 -2.95
CA ASN A 6 12.04 -6.25 -1.94
C ASN A 6 10.80 -5.71 -1.21
N LEU A 7 10.85 -4.45 -0.75
CA LEU A 7 9.72 -3.82 -0.06
C LEU A 7 8.52 -3.63 -0.98
N SER A 8 8.71 -3.29 -2.26
CA SER A 8 7.61 -3.21 -3.22
C SER A 8 6.94 -4.58 -3.43
N GLY A 9 7.73 -5.67 -3.46
CA GLY A 9 7.19 -7.03 -3.50
C GLY A 9 6.34 -7.38 -2.27
N GLN A 10 6.82 -7.02 -1.08
CA GLN A 10 6.06 -7.24 0.16
C GLN A 10 4.77 -6.40 0.22
N ALA A 11 4.85 -5.13 -0.20
CA ALA A 11 3.68 -4.25 -0.30
C ALA A 11 2.65 -4.83 -1.29
N LYS A 12 3.10 -5.31 -2.45
CA LYS A 12 2.23 -5.93 -3.47
C LYS A 12 1.43 -7.11 -2.92
N SER A 13 2.05 -7.99 -2.14
CA SER A 13 1.33 -9.12 -1.51
C SER A 13 0.28 -8.67 -0.51
N LEU A 14 0.54 -7.58 0.23
CA LEU A 14 -0.43 -7.02 1.16
C LEU A 14 -1.59 -6.36 0.42
N ILE A 15 -1.31 -5.58 -0.62
CA ILE A 15 -2.36 -4.94 -1.43
C ILE A 15 -3.26 -5.98 -2.08
N ALA A 16 -2.71 -7.06 -2.63
CA ALA A 16 -3.50 -8.17 -3.16
C ALA A 16 -4.45 -8.78 -2.11
N LEU A 17 -3.97 -8.97 -0.88
CA LEU A 17 -4.80 -9.44 0.23
C LEU A 17 -5.91 -8.43 0.59
N ALA A 18 -5.62 -7.13 0.57
CA ALA A 18 -6.61 -6.09 0.80
C ALA A 18 -7.70 -6.06 -0.28
N GLU A 19 -7.31 -6.24 -1.54
CA GLU A 19 -8.21 -6.37 -2.69
C GLU A 19 -9.12 -7.58 -2.56
N GLU A 20 -8.55 -8.76 -2.33
CA GLU A 20 -9.31 -10.01 -2.15
C GLU A 20 -10.27 -9.91 -0.96
N THR A 21 -9.80 -9.35 0.17
CA THR A 21 -10.66 -9.18 1.35
C THR A 21 -11.80 -8.19 1.08
N LEU A 22 -11.52 -7.10 0.34
CA LEU A 22 -12.55 -6.14 -0.05
C LEU A 22 -13.57 -6.80 -1.00
N GLU A 23 -13.11 -7.61 -1.95
CA GLU A 23 -13.98 -8.33 -2.90
C GLU A 23 -14.91 -9.30 -2.18
N CYS A 24 -14.41 -10.15 -1.28
CA CYS A 24 -15.25 -11.01 -0.44
C CYS A 24 -16.31 -10.20 0.32
N TYR A 25 -15.95 -9.03 0.84
CA TYR A 25 -16.90 -8.16 1.54
C TYR A 25 -17.95 -7.57 0.58
N LEU A 26 -17.56 -7.08 -0.59
CA LEU A 26 -18.48 -6.54 -1.60
C LEU A 26 -19.43 -7.59 -2.17
N SER A 27 -18.97 -8.85 -2.23
CA SER A 27 -19.77 -10.02 -2.62
C SER A 27 -20.64 -10.57 -1.49
N ASN A 28 -20.63 -9.94 -0.31
CA ASN A 28 -21.33 -10.38 0.91
C ASN A 28 -20.89 -11.75 1.46
N GLU A 29 -19.71 -12.23 1.09
CA GLU A 29 -19.13 -13.48 1.63
C GLU A 29 -18.60 -13.30 3.06
N ILE A 30 -18.20 -12.08 3.41
CA ILE A 30 -17.75 -11.72 4.76
C ILE A 30 -18.43 -10.44 5.25
N SER A 31 -18.60 -10.30 6.56
CA SER A 31 -19.10 -9.06 7.18
C SER A 31 -18.03 -7.96 7.20
N PHE A 32 -18.45 -6.73 7.47
CA PHE A 32 -17.52 -5.59 7.62
C PHE A 32 -16.56 -5.81 8.79
N GLU A 33 -17.03 -6.37 9.91
CA GLU A 33 -16.20 -6.69 11.08
C GLU A 33 -15.11 -7.71 10.71
N LYS A 34 -15.44 -8.69 9.87
CA LYS A 34 -14.46 -9.68 9.41
C LYS A 34 -13.41 -9.06 8.48
N LEU A 35 -13.81 -8.17 7.58
CA LEU A 35 -12.88 -7.35 6.79
C LEU A 35 -11.97 -6.52 7.70
N HIS A 36 -12.56 -5.83 8.68
CA HIS A 36 -11.83 -4.96 9.60
C HIS A 36 -10.77 -5.73 10.38
N VAL A 37 -11.13 -6.87 10.98
CA VAL A 37 -10.19 -7.73 11.71
C VAL A 37 -9.07 -8.23 10.78
N LYS A 38 -9.42 -8.79 9.61
CA LYS A 38 -8.43 -9.33 8.65
C LYS A 38 -7.38 -8.30 8.24
N LEU A 39 -7.77 -7.05 8.02
CA LEU A 39 -6.87 -5.99 7.56
C LEU A 39 -6.16 -5.27 8.70
N THR A 40 -6.77 -5.17 9.89
CA THR A 40 -6.12 -4.65 11.10
C THR A 40 -4.87 -5.47 11.45
N ASP A 41 -4.94 -6.79 11.37
CA ASP A 41 -3.81 -7.69 11.63
C ASP A 41 -2.61 -7.48 10.70
N LYS A 42 -2.80 -6.75 9.60
CA LYS A 42 -1.76 -6.47 8.60
C LYS A 42 -1.21 -5.05 8.69
N PHE A 43 -1.88 -4.16 9.43
CA PHE A 43 -1.45 -2.76 9.56
C PHE A 43 -0.03 -2.64 10.12
N LYS A 44 0.34 -3.42 11.14
CA LYS A 44 1.71 -3.36 11.69
C LYS A 44 2.77 -3.64 10.61
N LYS A 45 2.53 -4.63 9.75
CA LYS A 45 3.46 -5.01 8.69
C LYS A 45 3.58 -3.94 7.60
N ILE A 46 2.47 -3.34 7.18
CA ILE A 46 2.54 -2.27 6.17
C ILE A 46 3.14 -0.98 6.75
N ASP A 47 2.94 -0.70 8.04
CA ASP A 47 3.59 0.41 8.74
C ASP A 47 5.11 0.23 8.81
N GLU A 48 5.58 -0.98 9.10
CA GLU A 48 7.01 -1.32 9.05
C GLU A 48 7.59 -1.12 7.64
N ILE A 49 6.90 -1.62 6.60
CA ILE A 49 7.31 -1.43 5.19
C ILE A 49 7.39 0.06 4.84
N TYR A 50 6.40 0.84 5.23
CA TYR A 50 6.36 2.28 5.01
C TYR A 50 7.54 2.97 5.70
N ARG A 51 7.76 2.74 6.99
CA ARG A 51 8.88 3.33 7.76
C ARG A 51 10.25 2.95 7.19
N MET A 52 10.42 1.72 6.73
CA MET A 52 11.64 1.31 6.05
C MET A 52 11.78 2.02 4.70
N GLY A 53 10.69 2.14 3.95
CA GLY A 53 10.70 2.67 2.60
C GLY A 53 10.86 4.19 2.51
N ILE A 54 10.33 4.98 3.46
CA ILE A 54 10.49 6.44 3.43
C ILE A 54 11.96 6.88 3.49
N ASN A 55 12.81 6.06 4.11
CA ASN A 55 14.25 6.30 4.23
C ASN A 55 15.05 5.85 3.00
N ILE A 56 14.43 5.08 2.10
CA ILE A 56 15.04 4.64 0.84
C ILE A 56 14.79 5.73 -0.19
N GLY A 57 15.75 6.64 -0.34
CA GLY A 57 15.60 7.74 -1.30
C GLY A 57 16.53 8.92 -1.15
N LEU A 58 17.43 8.95 -0.15
CA LEU A 58 18.53 9.93 -0.07
C LEU A 58 19.68 9.58 -1.05
N SER A 59 19.34 9.06 -2.24
CA SER A 59 20.31 8.66 -3.26
C SER A 59 20.64 9.86 -4.18
N PRO A 60 21.79 9.86 -4.89
CA PRO A 60 22.22 10.97 -5.75
C PRO A 60 21.16 11.36 -6.80
N TYR A 61 21.30 12.57 -7.36
CA TYR A 61 20.35 13.21 -8.29
C TYR A 61 19.84 12.28 -9.41
N GLU A 62 20.68 11.36 -9.88
CA GLU A 62 20.38 10.37 -10.93
C GLU A 62 19.28 9.35 -10.57
N CYS A 63 19.02 9.14 -9.27
CA CYS A 63 18.00 8.21 -8.78
C CYS A 63 16.77 8.92 -8.20
N LYS A 64 16.62 10.22 -8.42
CA LYS A 64 15.54 11.02 -7.83
C LYS A 64 14.15 10.56 -8.29
N ASP A 65 13.99 10.28 -9.58
CA ASP A 65 12.70 9.88 -10.13
C ASP A 65 12.26 8.52 -9.62
N ILE A 66 13.14 7.51 -9.66
CA ILE A 66 12.83 6.18 -9.13
C ILE A 66 12.56 6.19 -7.61
N SER A 67 13.30 7.01 -6.85
CA SER A 67 13.07 7.17 -5.41
C SER A 67 11.71 7.81 -5.14
N THR A 68 11.35 8.84 -5.91
CA THR A 68 10.04 9.50 -5.80
C THR A 68 8.89 8.54 -6.15
N LYS A 69 9.05 7.74 -7.21
CA LYS A 69 8.05 6.72 -7.59
C LYS A 69 7.92 5.64 -6.52
N PHE A 70 9.04 5.19 -5.94
CA PHE A 70 9.03 4.22 -4.84
C PHE A 70 8.34 4.77 -3.59
N GLN A 71 8.65 6.01 -3.19
CA GLN A 71 8.02 6.65 -2.03
C GLN A 71 6.52 6.85 -2.22
N SER A 72 6.08 7.23 -3.43
CA SER A 72 4.67 7.30 -3.77
C SER A 72 3.99 5.93 -3.67
N LEU A 73 4.62 4.90 -4.22
CA LEU A 73 4.14 3.51 -4.17
C LEU A 73 3.88 3.04 -2.73
N ILE A 74 4.87 3.16 -1.85
CA ILE A 74 4.74 2.70 -0.45
C ILE A 74 3.75 3.56 0.35
N ALA A 75 3.62 4.85 0.04
CA ALA A 75 2.67 5.72 0.69
C ALA A 75 1.23 5.32 0.35
N HIS A 76 0.94 5.03 -0.93
CA HIS A 76 -0.37 4.51 -1.31
C HIS A 76 -0.64 3.14 -0.72
N ALA A 77 0.38 2.27 -0.65
CA ALA A 77 0.24 0.96 -0.01
C ALA A 77 -0.12 1.08 1.48
N HIS A 78 0.54 1.98 2.22
CA HIS A 78 0.24 2.28 3.61
C HIS A 78 -1.16 2.87 3.78
N ASN A 79 -1.53 3.81 2.91
CA ASN A 79 -2.81 4.49 2.96
C ASN A 79 -4.00 3.54 2.78
N VAL A 80 -3.85 2.42 2.06
CA VAL A 80 -4.90 1.37 1.99
C VAL A 80 -5.29 0.88 3.39
N TYR A 81 -4.32 0.79 4.30
CA TYR A 81 -4.51 0.28 5.66
C TYR A 81 -4.71 1.35 6.72
N LEU A 82 -4.62 2.64 6.35
CA LEU A 82 -4.78 3.76 7.27
C LEU A 82 -6.09 3.71 8.09
N PRO A 83 -7.25 3.28 7.55
CA PRO A 83 -8.48 3.14 8.34
C PRO A 83 -8.36 2.17 9.51
N PHE A 84 -7.41 1.23 9.46
CA PHE A 84 -7.18 0.22 10.50
C PHE A 84 -6.07 0.63 11.48
N SER A 85 -5.57 1.86 11.38
CA SER A 85 -4.61 2.44 12.30
C SER A 85 -5.32 3.19 13.43
N ASP A 86 -4.55 3.63 14.43
CA ASP A 86 -5.07 4.55 15.45
C ASP A 86 -5.59 5.87 14.87
N ILE A 87 -5.05 6.32 13.72
CA ILE A 87 -5.51 7.52 13.02
C ILE A 87 -6.85 7.27 12.30
N GLY A 88 -7.11 6.02 11.93
CA GLY A 88 -8.36 5.59 11.30
C GLY A 88 -9.52 5.43 12.28
N LYS A 89 -9.31 5.60 13.59
CA LYS A 89 -10.37 5.54 14.60
C LYS A 89 -11.45 6.59 14.30
N GLY A 90 -12.65 6.13 13.95
CA GLY A 90 -13.77 6.97 13.56
C GLY A 90 -14.05 6.99 12.06
N PHE A 91 -13.31 6.23 11.26
CA PHE A 91 -13.71 5.96 9.88
C PHE A 91 -14.98 5.10 9.89
N GLU A 92 -16.03 5.63 9.27
CA GLU A 92 -17.23 4.87 9.02
C GLU A 92 -16.97 3.77 7.98
N LYS A 93 -17.90 2.82 7.90
CA LYS A 93 -17.83 1.68 6.97
C LYS A 93 -17.63 2.12 5.52
N GLU A 94 -18.41 3.09 5.06
CA GLU A 94 -18.38 3.59 3.69
C GLU A 94 -17.05 4.32 3.40
N GLN A 95 -16.52 5.05 4.39
CA GLN A 95 -15.24 5.74 4.29
C GLN A 95 -14.09 4.74 4.21
N THR A 96 -14.15 3.66 4.99
CA THR A 96 -13.16 2.57 4.96
C THR A 96 -13.14 1.91 3.59
N VAL A 97 -14.29 1.51 3.08
CA VAL A 97 -14.44 0.89 1.75
C VAL A 97 -13.96 1.82 0.63
N PHE A 98 -14.37 3.09 0.68
CA PHE A 98 -13.92 4.09 -0.28
C PHE A 98 -12.40 4.29 -0.24
N ASN A 99 -11.82 4.34 0.96
CA ASN A 99 -10.38 4.51 1.12
C ASN A 99 -9.60 3.33 0.55
N ILE A 100 -9.96 2.08 0.88
CA ILE A 100 -9.29 0.89 0.32
C ILE A 100 -9.36 0.96 -1.21
N LYS A 101 -10.55 1.13 -1.78
CA LYS A 101 -10.74 1.17 -3.24
C LYS A 101 -9.91 2.26 -3.92
N SER A 102 -9.94 3.48 -3.38
CA SER A 102 -9.25 4.63 -3.98
C SER A 102 -7.73 4.54 -3.83
N GLN A 103 -7.22 4.09 -2.69
CA GLN A 103 -5.79 3.96 -2.45
C GLN A 103 -5.19 2.77 -3.19
N THR A 104 -5.91 1.66 -3.33
CA THR A 104 -5.50 0.54 -4.17
C THR A 104 -5.37 0.97 -5.64
N LYS A 105 -6.31 1.76 -6.16
CA LYS A 105 -6.19 2.31 -7.52
C LYS A 105 -4.92 3.15 -7.67
N ARG A 106 -4.68 4.08 -6.75
CA ARG A 106 -3.46 4.94 -6.75
C ARG A 106 -2.18 4.13 -6.57
N TYR A 107 -2.23 3.06 -5.79
CA TYR A 107 -1.12 2.12 -5.63
C TYR A 107 -0.75 1.48 -6.96
N HIS A 108 -1.71 0.99 -7.75
CA HIS A 108 -1.42 0.39 -9.06
C HIS A 108 -0.86 1.39 -10.05
N GLU A 109 -1.38 2.62 -10.07
CA GLU A 109 -0.82 3.72 -10.87
C GLU A 109 0.63 4.02 -10.47
N ALA A 110 0.92 4.07 -9.17
CA ALA A 110 2.27 4.28 -8.66
C ALA A 110 3.20 3.08 -8.94
N LEU A 111 2.69 1.85 -8.89
CA LEU A 111 3.44 0.63 -9.15
C LEU A 111 3.91 0.60 -10.61
N ALA A 112 3.00 0.89 -11.54
CA ALA A 112 3.34 0.99 -12.96
C ALA A 112 4.43 2.05 -13.20
N GLY A 113 4.33 3.20 -12.54
CA GLY A 113 5.35 4.25 -12.60
C GLY A 113 6.71 3.81 -12.04
N PHE A 114 6.72 3.11 -10.90
CA PHE A 114 7.95 2.57 -10.30
C PHE A 114 8.59 1.49 -11.17
N GLU A 115 7.81 0.55 -11.69
CA GLU A 115 8.29 -0.50 -12.60
C GLU A 115 8.84 0.08 -13.91
N TYR A 116 8.24 1.15 -14.43
CA TYR A 116 8.76 1.87 -15.59
C TYR A 116 10.14 2.50 -15.34
N GLU A 117 10.31 3.22 -14.22
CA GLU A 117 11.61 3.80 -13.87
C GLU A 117 12.66 2.72 -13.56
N LEU A 118 12.26 1.61 -12.94
CA LEU A 118 13.15 0.49 -12.65
C LEU A 118 13.72 -0.13 -13.94
N LYS A 119 12.91 -0.24 -15.00
CA LYS A 119 13.35 -0.77 -16.31
C LYS A 119 14.39 0.09 -17.02
N LYS A 120 14.51 1.38 -16.69
CA LYS A 120 15.51 2.26 -17.32
C LYS A 120 16.92 2.02 -16.79
N ILE A 121 17.04 1.42 -15.61
CA ILE A 121 18.30 1.22 -14.89
C ILE A 121 18.67 -0.26 -14.71
N GLN A 122 17.88 -1.16 -15.30
CA GLN A 122 18.14 -2.60 -15.40
C GLN A 122 18.67 -2.92 -16.80
#